data_AF-A0A933XXW4-F1
#
_entry.id   AF-A0A933XXW4-F1
#
_cell.length_a   1.000
_cell.length_b   1.000
_cell.length_c   1.000
_cell.angle_alpha   90.00
_cell.angle_beta   90.00
_cell.angle_gamma   90.00
#
_symmetry.space_group_name_H-M   'P 1'
#
loop_
_entity.id
_entity.type
_entity.pdbx_description
1 polymer ?
#
loop_
_entity_poly.entity_id
_entity_poly.type
_entity_poly.pdbx_seq_one_letter_code
_entity_poly.pdbx_strand_id
1 'polypeptide(L)'
;MSAEEVARRSPSWWRYLTLVAIAAVVVVISLPRLREFALRENENDARVLLGRLASTLEVHAAERPAQVADLVAAGDGLAQWMTDAEYLDDGRLLRRHGYLFDVVRGPGECLAVRAWPWRAGRTGSRVFVDFVGAAPLVHPNAGARWSGPTGAPELATLDADAGWRDAALANE
;
A
#
# COMPACT_ATOMS: atom_id res chain seq x y z
N MET A 1 -65.89 -22.82 8.35
CA MET A 1 -64.53 -22.33 8.07
C MET A 1 -63.61 -22.95 9.09
N SER A 2 -62.84 -23.96 8.68
CA SER A 2 -62.10 -24.82 9.60
C SER A 2 -60.79 -24.14 10.01
N ALA A 3 -60.38 -24.30 11.28
CA ALA A 3 -59.12 -23.76 11.83
C ALA A 3 -57.86 -24.24 11.06
N GLU A 4 -57.99 -25.27 10.24
CA GLU A 4 -56.92 -25.82 9.40
C GLU A 4 -56.55 -24.96 8.18
N GLU A 5 -57.45 -24.08 7.68
CA GLU A 5 -57.15 -23.23 6.52
C GLU A 5 -56.30 -21.99 6.88
N VAL A 6 -56.36 -21.55 8.13
CA VAL A 6 -55.56 -20.41 8.62
C VAL A 6 -54.08 -20.81 8.80
N ALA A 7 -53.79 -22.09 9.04
CA ALA A 7 -52.44 -22.58 9.30
C ALA A 7 -51.57 -22.79 8.03
N ARG A 8 -52.15 -22.78 6.82
CA ARG A 8 -51.42 -23.13 5.58
C ARG A 8 -50.86 -21.96 4.77
N ARG A 9 -51.19 -20.72 5.11
CA ARG A 9 -50.56 -19.54 4.49
C ARG A 9 -49.48 -19.01 5.40
N SER A 10 -48.40 -19.78 5.53
CA SER A 10 -47.14 -19.21 6.03
C SER A 10 -46.75 -18.11 5.03
N PRO A 11 -46.81 -16.82 5.40
CA PRO A 11 -46.77 -15.74 4.43
C PRO A 11 -45.45 -15.73 3.67
N SER A 12 -45.49 -15.71 2.34
CA SER A 12 -44.30 -15.72 1.48
C SER A 12 -43.31 -14.58 1.77
N TRP A 13 -43.76 -13.49 2.40
CA TRP A 13 -42.92 -12.37 2.84
C TRP A 13 -41.85 -12.76 3.87
N TRP A 14 -42.06 -13.77 4.70
CA TRP A 14 -41.03 -14.26 5.62
C TRP A 14 -39.82 -14.84 4.90
N ARG A 15 -40.02 -15.51 3.76
CA ARG A 15 -38.92 -16.04 2.95
C ARG A 15 -38.07 -14.91 2.40
N TYR A 16 -38.70 -13.83 1.93
CA TYR A 16 -37.98 -12.65 1.46
C TYR A 16 -37.20 -11.98 2.58
N LEU A 17 -37.79 -11.83 3.78
CA LEU A 17 -37.06 -11.27 4.92
C LEU A 17 -35.86 -12.12 5.33
N THR A 18 -36.01 -13.45 5.36
CA THR A 18 -34.89 -14.35 5.65
C THR A 18 -33.78 -14.22 4.60
N LEU A 19 -34.13 -14.15 3.30
CA LEU A 19 -33.14 -13.95 2.24
C LEU A 19 -32.41 -12.61 2.36
N VAL A 20 -33.14 -11.53 2.66
CA VAL A 20 -32.55 -10.20 2.89
C VAL A 20 -31.63 -10.22 4.10
N ALA A 21 -32.03 -10.86 5.20
CA ALA A 21 -31.20 -10.99 6.39
C ALA A 21 -29.92 -11.77 6.11
N ILE A 22 -30.00 -12.89 5.38
CA ILE A 22 -28.82 -13.67 4.96
C ILE A 22 -27.90 -12.83 4.07
N ALA A 23 -28.46 -12.15 3.07
CA ALA A 23 -27.68 -11.28 2.18
C ALA A 23 -26.97 -10.16 2.95
N ALA A 24 -27.66 -9.52 3.90
CA ALA A 24 -27.07 -8.49 4.76
C ALA A 24 -25.91 -9.05 5.60
N VAL A 25 -26.08 -10.22 6.21
CA VAL A 25 -25.01 -10.89 6.98
C VAL A 25 -23.81 -11.19 6.09
N VAL A 26 -24.03 -11.72 4.88
CA VAL A 26 -22.94 -12.00 3.92
C VAL A 26 -22.19 -10.72 3.56
N VAL A 27 -22.91 -9.61 3.29
CA VAL A 27 -22.31 -8.31 2.96
C VAL A 27 -21.47 -7.78 4.12
N VAL A 28 -22.02 -7.80 5.34
CA VAL A 28 -21.33 -7.33 6.56
C VAL A 28 -20.04 -8.12 6.82
N ILE A 29 -20.03 -9.42 6.53
CA ILE A 29 -18.84 -10.28 6.71
C ILE A 29 -17.85 -10.12 5.55
N SER A 30 -18.32 -9.88 4.33
CA SER A 30 -17.48 -9.83 3.13
C SER A 30 -16.73 -8.50 2.98
N LEU A 31 -17.37 -7.38 3.32
CA LEU A 31 -16.79 -6.04 3.14
C LEU A 31 -15.46 -5.84 3.90
N PRO A 32 -15.31 -6.25 5.19
CA PRO A 32 -14.05 -6.14 5.90
C PRO A 32 -12.92 -6.93 5.23
N ARG A 33 -13.22 -8.12 4.71
CA ARG A 33 -12.23 -8.99 4.02
C ARG A 33 -11.78 -8.39 2.70
N LEU A 34 -12.70 -7.81 1.93
CA LEU A 34 -12.36 -7.11 0.69
C LEU A 34 -11.47 -5.90 0.93
N ARG A 35 -11.72 -5.15 2.01
CA ARG A 35 -10.86 -4.03 2.42
C ARG A 35 -9.45 -4.52 2.78
N GLU A 36 -9.35 -5.58 3.57
CA GLU A 36 -8.06 -6.14 3.94
C GLU A 36 -7.29 -6.66 2.72
N PHE A 37 -7.97 -7.31 1.79
CA PHE A 37 -7.38 -7.74 0.52
C PHE A 37 -6.85 -6.55 -0.29
N ALA A 38 -7.65 -5.49 -0.45
CA ALA A 38 -7.22 -4.29 -1.17
C ALA A 38 -6.00 -3.61 -0.52
N LEU A 39 -5.94 -3.56 0.82
CA LEU A 39 -4.78 -3.02 1.54
C LEU A 39 -3.51 -3.84 1.28
N ARG A 40 -3.62 -5.17 1.35
CA ARG A 40 -2.50 -6.09 1.10
C ARG A 40 -2.02 -6.01 -0.35
N GLU A 41 -2.94 -5.87 -1.30
CA GLU A 41 -2.60 -5.72 -2.72
C GLU A 41 -1.85 -4.40 -2.97
N ASN A 42 -2.32 -3.28 -2.41
CA ASN A 42 -1.63 -2.00 -2.50
C ASN A 42 -0.24 -2.05 -1.86
N GLU A 43 -0.10 -2.71 -0.71
CA GLU A 43 1.20 -2.92 -0.04
C GLU A 43 2.15 -3.76 -0.89
N ASN A 44 1.64 -4.82 -1.51
CA ASN A 44 2.44 -5.69 -2.37
C ASN A 44 2.88 -4.97 -3.64
N ASP A 45 1.98 -4.24 -4.30
CA ASP A 45 2.29 -3.42 -5.46
C ASP A 45 3.33 -2.34 -5.12
N ALA A 46 3.19 -1.70 -3.94
CA ALA A 46 4.17 -0.73 -3.47
C ALA A 46 5.55 -1.35 -3.23
N ARG A 47 5.62 -2.53 -2.61
CA ARG A 47 6.87 -3.26 -2.40
C ARG A 47 7.53 -3.66 -3.71
N VAL A 48 6.76 -4.15 -4.69
CA VAL A 48 7.28 -4.54 -6.00
C VAL A 48 7.80 -3.33 -6.76
N LEU A 49 7.05 -2.21 -6.76
CA LEU A 49 7.48 -0.98 -7.40
C LEU A 49 8.71 -0.38 -6.72
N LEU A 50 8.77 -0.38 -5.39
CA LEU A 50 9.94 0.06 -4.62
C LEU A 50 11.20 -0.68 -5.07
N GLY A 51 11.15 -2.02 -5.13
CA GLY A 51 12.30 -2.82 -5.55
C GLY A 51 12.74 -2.50 -6.97
N ARG A 52 11.80 -2.26 -7.90
CA ARG A 52 12.15 -1.85 -9.28
C ARG A 52 12.80 -0.47 -9.32
N LEU A 53 12.24 0.50 -8.60
CA LEU A 53 12.84 1.84 -8.49
C LEU A 53 14.24 1.75 -7.88
N ALA A 54 14.42 0.97 -6.81
CA ALA A 54 15.72 0.77 -6.18
C ALA A 54 16.73 0.12 -7.13
N SER A 55 16.33 -0.90 -7.91
CA SER A 55 17.19 -1.50 -8.94
C SER A 55 17.56 -0.50 -10.04
N THR A 56 16.61 0.32 -10.52
CA THR A 56 16.91 1.38 -11.50
C THR A 56 17.84 2.43 -10.89
N LEU A 57 17.68 2.75 -9.61
CA LEU A 57 18.48 3.72 -8.89
C LEU A 57 19.91 3.24 -8.70
N GLU A 58 20.09 1.95 -8.46
CA GLU A 58 21.41 1.30 -8.39
C GLU A 58 22.14 1.40 -9.72
N VAL A 59 21.46 1.12 -10.84
CA VAL A 59 22.04 1.24 -12.20
C VAL A 59 22.45 2.68 -12.51
N HIS A 60 21.63 3.66 -12.10
CA HIS A 60 21.85 5.08 -12.39
C HIS A 60 22.42 5.86 -11.19
N ALA A 61 23.02 5.18 -10.21
CA ALA A 61 23.48 5.80 -8.97
C ALA A 61 24.53 6.91 -9.23
N ALA A 62 25.33 6.76 -10.30
CA ALA A 62 26.34 7.73 -10.72
C ALA A 62 25.73 9.07 -11.17
N GLU A 63 24.51 9.05 -11.74
CA GLU A 63 23.79 10.24 -12.20
C GLU A 63 23.12 11.00 -11.05
N ARG A 64 23.02 10.37 -9.88
CA ARG A 64 22.47 10.94 -8.64
C ARG A 64 21.09 11.59 -8.84
N PRO A 65 20.10 10.82 -9.35
CA PRO A 65 18.76 11.35 -9.60
C PRO A 65 18.21 11.99 -8.32
N ALA A 66 17.71 13.22 -8.47
CA ALA A 66 17.16 13.98 -7.37
C ALA A 66 15.65 13.74 -7.19
N GLN A 67 15.00 13.21 -8.22
CA GLN A 67 13.55 13.06 -8.29
C GLN A 67 13.16 11.67 -8.77
N VAL A 68 11.98 11.21 -8.35
CA VAL A 68 11.46 9.92 -8.79
C VAL A 68 11.04 9.96 -10.27
N ALA A 69 10.63 11.10 -10.80
CA ALA A 69 10.31 11.26 -12.23
C ALA A 69 11.53 10.95 -13.12
N ASP A 70 12.71 11.47 -12.78
CA ASP A 70 13.96 11.19 -13.50
C ASP A 70 14.26 9.69 -13.50
N LEU A 71 14.04 9.04 -12.35
CA LEU A 71 14.26 7.62 -12.17
C LEU A 71 13.29 6.77 -13.02
N VAL A 72 12.02 7.16 -13.11
CA VAL A 72 11.05 6.49 -13.98
C VAL A 72 11.41 6.67 -15.45
N ALA A 73 11.88 7.86 -15.84
CA ALA A 73 12.28 8.17 -17.22
C ALA A 73 13.54 7.40 -17.65
N ALA A 74 14.48 7.17 -16.74
CA ALA A 74 15.70 6.40 -16.97
C ALA A 74 15.47 4.86 -16.96
N GLY A 75 14.39 4.38 -16.35
CA GLY A 75 14.09 2.95 -16.24
C GLY A 75 13.46 2.35 -17.49
N ASP A 76 14.12 1.37 -18.09
CA ASP A 76 13.59 0.61 -19.23
C ASP A 76 12.22 0.00 -18.92
N GLY A 77 11.19 0.45 -19.64
CA GLY A 77 9.82 -0.04 -19.49
C GLY A 77 9.09 0.39 -18.21
N LEU A 78 9.73 1.15 -17.32
CA LEU A 78 9.09 1.57 -16.06
C LEU A 78 7.94 2.56 -16.32
N ALA A 79 8.13 3.48 -17.27
CA ALA A 79 7.10 4.41 -17.70
C ALA A 79 5.80 3.73 -18.19
N GLN A 80 5.90 2.56 -18.83
CA GLN A 80 4.73 1.80 -19.31
C GLN A 80 3.91 1.20 -18.15
N TRP A 81 4.54 0.98 -16.99
CA TRP A 81 3.88 0.50 -15.78
C TRP A 81 3.25 1.63 -14.95
N MET A 82 3.55 2.89 -15.30
CA MET A 82 3.12 4.09 -14.56
C MET A 82 1.88 4.77 -15.16
N THR A 83 1.09 4.08 -15.99
CA THR A 83 -0.11 4.65 -16.64
C THR A 83 -1.12 5.26 -15.64
N ASP A 84 -1.24 4.67 -14.45
CA ASP A 84 -2.15 5.13 -13.38
C ASP A 84 -1.41 5.89 -12.26
N ALA A 85 -0.16 6.27 -12.48
CA ALA A 85 0.63 6.97 -11.49
C ALA A 85 0.50 8.50 -11.64
N GLU A 86 0.48 9.19 -10.51
CA GLU A 86 0.41 10.65 -10.46
C GLU A 86 1.71 11.20 -9.90
N TYR A 87 2.34 12.12 -10.63
CA TYR A 87 3.49 12.87 -10.13
C TYR A 87 3.03 14.08 -9.34
N LEU A 88 3.67 14.31 -8.20
CA LEU A 88 3.40 15.41 -7.27
C LEU A 88 4.72 16.13 -6.97
N ASP A 89 4.62 17.37 -6.47
CA ASP A 89 5.79 18.19 -6.12
C ASP A 89 6.83 18.24 -7.26
N ASP A 90 6.34 18.60 -8.45
CA ASP A 90 7.11 18.71 -9.70
C ASP A 90 7.89 17.44 -10.11
N GLY A 91 7.41 16.26 -9.73
CA GLY A 91 8.04 14.98 -10.08
C GLY A 91 8.92 14.40 -8.98
N ARG A 92 9.05 15.08 -7.84
CA ARG A 92 9.75 14.56 -6.67
C ARG A 92 9.00 13.41 -5.99
N LEU A 93 7.68 13.49 -5.97
CA LEU A 93 6.81 12.49 -5.38
C LEU A 93 6.04 11.76 -6.49
N LEU A 94 5.92 10.44 -6.35
CA LEU A 94 5.08 9.60 -7.21
C LEU A 94 3.98 8.99 -6.35
N ARG A 95 2.73 9.03 -6.80
CA ARG A 95 1.61 8.37 -6.15
C ARG A 95 1.06 7.27 -7.04
N ARG A 96 0.99 6.04 -6.54
CA ARG A 96 0.35 4.90 -7.23
C ARG A 96 -0.36 4.01 -6.23
N HIS A 97 -1.60 3.63 -6.54
CA HIS A 97 -2.46 2.79 -5.69
C HIS A 97 -2.51 3.20 -4.20
N GLY A 98 -2.45 4.51 -3.95
CA GLY A 98 -2.52 5.08 -2.61
C GLY A 98 -1.22 4.95 -1.79
N TYR A 99 -0.11 4.59 -2.42
CA TYR A 99 1.24 4.75 -1.90
C TYR A 99 1.95 5.94 -2.54
N LEU A 100 2.82 6.57 -1.76
CA LEU A 100 3.73 7.63 -2.16
C LEU A 100 5.13 7.07 -2.24
N PHE A 101 5.90 7.53 -3.22
CA PHE A 101 7.29 7.16 -3.43
C PHE A 101 8.14 8.41 -3.61
N ASP A 102 9.36 8.35 -3.08
CA ASP A 102 10.38 9.37 -3.33
C ASP A 102 11.79 8.79 -3.33
N VAL A 103 12.71 9.58 -3.87
CA VAL A 103 14.15 9.31 -3.84
C VAL A 103 14.79 10.30 -2.89
N VAL A 104 15.63 9.81 -1.99
CA VAL A 104 16.29 10.62 -0.97
C VAL A 104 17.73 10.16 -0.78
N ARG A 105 18.57 11.07 -0.30
CA ARG A 105 19.94 10.77 0.14
C ARG A 105 19.94 10.56 1.64
N GLY A 106 20.45 9.42 2.05
CA GLY A 106 20.68 9.03 3.43
C GLY A 106 22.04 9.46 3.96
N PRO A 107 22.33 9.05 5.21
CA PRO A 107 23.64 9.23 5.81
C PRO A 107 24.74 8.63 4.91
N GLY A 108 25.85 9.36 4.76
CA GLY A 108 26.97 8.88 3.95
C GLY A 108 26.75 8.92 2.43
N GLU A 109 25.82 9.76 1.94
CA GLU A 109 25.45 9.87 0.51
C GLU A 109 24.82 8.59 -0.07
N CYS A 110 24.37 7.66 0.77
CA CYS A 110 23.64 6.47 0.32
C CYS A 110 22.29 6.87 -0.26
N LEU A 111 22.02 6.49 -1.51
CA LEU A 111 20.73 6.74 -2.14
C LEU A 111 19.70 5.71 -1.65
N ALA A 112 18.48 6.17 -1.42
CA ALA A 112 17.36 5.33 -1.02
C ALA A 112 16.07 5.73 -1.73
N VAL A 113 15.22 4.74 -1.95
CA VAL A 113 13.82 4.94 -2.32
C VAL A 113 12.98 4.67 -1.08
N ARG A 114 11.97 5.51 -0.81
CA ARG A 114 11.02 5.27 0.28
C ARG A 114 9.62 5.11 -0.29
N ALA A 115 8.80 4.30 0.36
CA ALA A 115 7.39 4.14 0.05
C ALA A 115 6.52 4.19 1.31
N TRP A 116 5.48 5.02 1.34
CA TRP A 116 4.58 5.15 2.49
C TRP A 116 3.13 5.42 2.06
N PRO A 117 2.13 5.10 2.90
CA PRO A 117 0.74 5.21 2.49
C PRO A 117 0.27 6.67 2.46
N TRP A 118 -0.44 7.05 1.39
CA TRP A 118 -1.14 8.33 1.29
C TRP A 118 -2.10 8.54 2.47
N ARG A 119 -2.82 7.49 2.89
CA ARG A 119 -3.67 7.47 4.08
C ARG A 119 -3.50 6.14 4.81
N ALA A 120 -2.72 6.15 5.89
CA ALA A 120 -2.50 4.98 6.71
C ALA A 120 -3.82 4.37 7.21
N GLY A 121 -3.93 3.04 7.13
CA GLY A 121 -5.14 2.27 7.44
C GLY A 121 -6.24 2.32 6.36
N ARG A 122 -6.10 3.15 5.32
CA ARG A 122 -7.03 3.21 4.18
C ARG A 122 -6.41 2.78 2.86
N THR A 123 -5.17 3.19 2.58
CA THR A 123 -4.47 2.82 1.35
C THR A 123 -3.33 1.84 1.57
N GLY A 124 -2.84 1.76 2.80
CA GLY A 124 -1.83 0.81 3.25
C GLY A 124 -1.56 1.01 4.72
N SER A 125 -0.85 0.08 5.32
CA SER A 125 -0.43 0.11 6.72
C SER A 125 1.09 0.04 6.87
N ARG A 126 1.83 -0.43 5.87
CA ARG A 126 3.29 -0.56 5.96
C ARG A 126 4.02 0.59 5.28
N VAL A 127 5.23 0.85 5.74
CA VAL A 127 6.19 1.78 5.15
C VAL A 127 7.43 0.99 4.78
N PHE A 128 8.04 1.35 3.66
CA PHE A 128 9.19 0.64 3.11
C PHE A 128 10.30 1.62 2.77
N VAL A 129 11.55 1.18 2.93
CA VAL A 129 12.74 1.91 2.51
C VAL A 129 13.70 0.93 1.86
N ASP A 130 14.22 1.25 0.70
CA ASP A 130 15.18 0.42 -0.01
C ASP A 130 16.43 1.25 -0.32
N PHE A 131 17.55 0.85 0.28
CA PHE A 131 18.85 1.50 0.13
C PHE A 131 19.64 0.80 -0.96
N VAL A 132 20.31 1.57 -1.82
CA VAL A 132 21.22 0.98 -2.81
C VAL A 132 22.30 0.16 -2.10
N GLY A 133 22.37 -1.14 -2.42
CA GLY A 133 23.36 -2.07 -1.87
C GLY A 133 23.06 -2.62 -0.47
N ALA A 134 21.86 -2.42 0.10
CA ALA A 134 21.46 -3.03 1.36
C ALA A 134 20.10 -3.73 1.26
N ALA A 135 19.73 -4.49 2.30
CA ALA A 135 18.43 -5.14 2.35
C ALA A 135 17.31 -4.09 2.51
N PRO A 136 16.18 -4.25 1.80
CA PRO A 136 15.02 -3.37 1.99
C PRO A 136 14.47 -3.51 3.41
N LEU A 137 14.14 -2.38 4.01
CA LEU A 137 13.55 -2.27 5.33
C LEU A 137 12.04 -2.04 5.24
N VAL A 138 11.31 -2.57 6.21
CA VAL A 138 9.87 -2.38 6.38
C VAL A 138 9.54 -2.02 7.81
N HIS A 139 8.51 -1.19 7.95
CA HIS A 139 7.93 -0.83 9.23
C HIS A 139 6.39 -0.98 9.19
N PRO A 140 5.75 -1.56 10.23
CA PRO A 140 4.29 -1.78 10.29
C PRO A 140 3.42 -0.52 10.42
N ASN A 141 4.06 0.64 10.57
CA ASN A 141 3.51 1.99 10.79
C ASN A 141 2.32 2.02 11.76
N ALA A 142 2.41 1.24 12.85
CA ALA A 142 1.40 1.24 13.89
C ALA A 142 1.26 2.66 14.46
N GLY A 143 0.04 3.20 14.45
CA GLY A 143 -0.23 4.58 14.84
C GLY A 143 -0.18 5.61 13.71
N ALA A 144 -0.01 5.20 12.45
CA ALA A 144 -0.13 6.08 11.28
C ALA A 144 0.85 7.28 11.27
N ARG A 145 2.04 7.10 11.86
CA ARG A 145 3.08 8.15 11.96
C ARG A 145 3.50 8.67 10.59
N TRP A 146 3.65 7.78 9.62
CA TRP A 146 4.07 8.12 8.27
C TRP A 146 2.89 8.02 7.31
N SER A 147 2.30 9.16 6.97
CA SER A 147 1.18 9.20 6.02
C SER A 147 1.06 10.55 5.32
N GLY A 148 0.62 10.51 4.06
CA GLY A 148 0.40 11.69 3.24
C GLY A 148 1.69 12.34 2.72
N PRO A 149 1.60 13.37 1.87
CA PRO A 149 2.73 13.93 1.13
C PRO A 149 3.93 14.38 1.98
N THR A 150 3.67 14.86 3.19
CA THR A 150 4.69 15.39 4.10
C THR A 150 5.11 14.39 5.18
N GLY A 151 4.55 13.18 5.18
CA GLY A 151 4.74 12.17 6.21
C GLY A 151 5.80 11.11 5.88
N ALA A 152 6.79 11.43 5.05
CA ALA A 152 7.85 10.49 4.69
C ALA A 152 8.71 10.12 5.92
N PRO A 153 9.24 8.89 6.02
CA PRO A 153 10.09 8.49 7.14
C PRO A 153 11.49 9.09 7.03
N GLU A 154 11.97 9.74 8.09
CA GLU A 154 13.34 10.27 8.15
C GLU A 154 14.37 9.15 8.23
N LEU A 155 15.36 9.16 7.31
CA LEU A 155 16.34 8.09 7.21
C LEU A 155 17.23 7.93 8.45
N ALA A 156 17.41 9.00 9.23
CA ALA A 156 18.17 8.96 10.49
C ALA A 156 17.46 8.20 11.62
N THR A 157 16.18 7.87 11.44
CA THR A 157 15.32 7.21 12.45
C THR A 157 15.01 5.75 12.12
N LEU A 158 15.74 5.17 11.16
CA LEU A 158 15.56 3.80 10.70
C LEU A 158 16.41 2.85 11.55
N ASP A 159 15.91 2.52 12.73
CA ASP A 159 16.53 1.55 13.63
C ASP A 159 15.54 0.47 14.09
N ALA A 160 16.08 -0.62 14.64
CA ALA A 160 15.29 -1.77 15.06
C ALA A 160 14.38 -1.45 16.27
N ASP A 161 14.82 -0.55 17.16
CA ASP A 161 14.05 -0.13 18.35
C ASP A 161 12.83 0.71 17.96
N ALA A 162 12.95 1.46 16.86
CA ALA A 162 11.87 2.18 16.22
C ALA A 162 10.91 1.26 15.45
N GLY A 163 11.21 -0.04 15.33
CA GLY A 163 10.32 -1.05 14.73
C GLY A 163 10.64 -1.43 13.28
N TRP A 164 11.76 -0.97 12.72
CA TRP A 164 12.20 -1.33 11.37
C TRP A 164 12.79 -2.74 11.35
N ARG A 165 12.49 -3.48 10.28
CA ARG A 165 12.94 -4.86 10.08
C ARG A 165 13.30 -5.08 8.62
N ASP A 166 14.14 -6.07 8.35
CA ASP A 166 14.39 -6.51 6.98
C ASP A 166 13.08 -7.03 6.35
N ALA A 167 12.76 -6.55 5.15
CA ALA A 167 11.52 -6.92 4.45
C ALA A 167 11.48 -8.41 4.07
N ALA A 168 12.65 -9.05 3.95
CA ALA A 168 12.74 -10.50 3.76
C ALA A 168 12.28 -11.28 5.01
N LEU A 169 12.51 -10.74 6.21
CA LEU A 169 12.19 -11.37 7.49
C LEU A 169 10.79 -10.98 8.02
N ALA A 170 10.12 -10.03 7.38
CA ALA A 170 8.83 -9.51 7.83
C ALA A 170 7.61 -10.21 7.19
N ASN A 171 7.83 -11.23 6.36
CA ASN A 171 6.79 -12.05 5.73
C ASN A 171 6.46 -13.35 6.51
N GLU A 172 7.07 -13.53 7.70
CA GLU A 172 6.71 -14.56 8.69
C GLU A 172 5.72 -14.00 9.74
#